data_AF-A0A9D5H9K7-F1
#
_entry.id   AF-A0A9D5H9K7-F1
#
_cell.length_a   1.000
_cell.length_b   1.000
_cell.length_c   1.000
_cell.angle_alpha   90.00
_cell.angle_beta   90.00
_cell.angle_gamma   90.00
#
_symmetry.space_group_name_H-M   'P 1'
#
loop_
_entity.id
_entity.type
_entity.pdbx_description
1 polymer ?
#
loop_
_entity_poly.entity_id
_entity_poly.type
_entity_poly.pdbx_seq_one_letter_code
_entity_poly.pdbx_strand_id
1 'polypeptide(L)'
;MSLNLLSTTLQVGKSVHCISRFIVGFTIGFTRIWQISLVTLSVVPLLALSGGIFAYTTASFIGKVRKSCVKAGEIAEEAIGNIRTVQAFVGEEKAVKSYKSALLKTYRYGVKVALAKGLGLGSVYGVLSCSWALLIWFTSGIVHKDISNGAEAFTTIISVFVSGLSLGQAAPYISGILKAKTAAHPILEMIERSRINKALKVSGHTLHQVDGHIQLCNLCFSYPSRPGVLIFDGLNLDIPSGKIICALLVGVVLERAA
;
A
#
# COMPACT_ATOMS: atom_id res chain seq x y z
N MET A 1 -8.78 -17.51 11.12
CA MET A 1 -7.41 -17.67 10.60
C MET A 1 -7.37 -18.49 9.30
N SER A 2 -8.15 -19.57 9.17
CA SER A 2 -8.28 -20.38 7.95
C SER A 2 -8.76 -19.62 6.71
N LEU A 3 -9.74 -18.71 6.84
CA LEU A 3 -10.29 -17.95 5.71
C LEU A 3 -9.27 -16.98 5.05
N ASN A 4 -8.41 -16.37 5.87
CA ASN A 4 -7.39 -15.44 5.38
C ASN A 4 -6.25 -16.16 4.67
N LEU A 5 -5.84 -17.33 5.18
CA LEU A 5 -4.86 -18.20 4.52
C LEU A 5 -5.35 -18.68 3.16
N LEU A 6 -6.62 -19.07 3.08
CA LEU A 6 -7.26 -19.52 1.83
C LEU A 6 -7.36 -18.39 0.79
N SER A 7 -7.59 -17.16 1.24
CA SER A 7 -7.57 -15.97 0.37
C SER A 7 -6.17 -15.67 -0.18
N THR A 8 -5.12 -15.80 0.66
CA THR A 8 -3.74 -15.56 0.21
C THR A 8 -3.26 -16.63 -0.79
N THR A 9 -3.54 -17.91 -0.54
CA THR A 9 -3.19 -18.99 -1.48
C THR A 9 -3.95 -18.88 -2.80
N LEU A 10 -5.20 -18.40 -2.75
CA LEU A 10 -5.98 -18.10 -3.95
C LEU A 10 -5.36 -16.96 -4.78
N GLN A 11 -4.81 -15.92 -4.15
CA GLN A 11 -4.16 -14.81 -4.86
C GLN A 11 -2.89 -15.25 -5.60
N VAL A 12 -2.02 -16.02 -4.95
CA VAL A 12 -0.83 -16.57 -5.65
C VAL A 12 -1.22 -17.55 -6.75
N GLY A 13 -2.22 -18.41 -6.51
CA GLY A 13 -2.74 -19.31 -7.54
C GLY A 13 -3.28 -18.56 -8.76
N LYS A 14 -4.03 -17.48 -8.55
CA LYS A 14 -4.53 -16.61 -9.62
C LYS A 14 -3.41 -15.91 -10.38
N SER A 15 -2.36 -15.42 -9.71
CA SER A 15 -1.18 -14.85 -10.38
C SER A 15 -0.50 -15.85 -11.31
N VAL A 16 -0.20 -17.05 -10.81
CA VAL A 16 0.46 -18.12 -11.60
C VAL A 16 -0.42 -18.51 -12.79
N HIS A 17 -1.72 -18.66 -12.55
CA HIS A 17 -2.69 -18.98 -13.58
C HIS A 17 -2.77 -17.91 -14.69
N CYS A 18 -2.81 -16.62 -14.32
CA CYS A 18 -2.81 -15.51 -15.29
C CYS A 18 -1.52 -15.46 -16.12
N ILE A 19 -0.36 -15.68 -15.49
CA ILE A 19 0.94 -15.71 -16.19
C ILE A 19 1.02 -16.90 -17.15
N SER A 20 0.59 -18.08 -16.70
CA SER A 20 0.54 -19.27 -17.55
C SER A 20 -0.40 -19.10 -18.75
N ARG A 21 -1.61 -18.56 -18.54
CA ARG A 21 -2.54 -18.22 -19.64
C ARG A 21 -1.92 -17.27 -20.65
N PHE A 22 -1.24 -16.23 -20.17
CA PHE A 22 -0.56 -15.27 -21.03
C PHE A 22 0.49 -15.94 -21.93
N ILE A 23 1.38 -16.74 -21.35
CA ILE A 23 2.45 -17.43 -22.09
C ILE A 23 1.84 -18.40 -23.11
N VAL A 24 0.93 -19.28 -22.67
CA VAL A 24 0.36 -20.33 -23.52
C VAL A 24 -0.42 -19.75 -24.68
N GLY A 25 -1.31 -18.77 -24.46
CA GLY A 25 -2.11 -18.25 -25.56
C GLY A 25 -1.34 -17.31 -26.51
N PHE A 26 -0.25 -16.66 -26.06
CA PHE A 26 0.67 -15.99 -26.99
C PHE A 26 1.46 -17.00 -27.84
N THR A 27 1.93 -18.11 -27.27
CA THR A 27 2.61 -19.17 -28.02
C THR A 27 1.68 -19.79 -29.06
N ILE A 28 0.42 -20.08 -28.71
CA ILE A 28 -0.59 -20.59 -29.65
C ILE A 28 -0.88 -19.54 -30.75
N GLY A 29 -0.95 -18.26 -30.37
CA GLY A 29 -1.13 -17.16 -31.32
C GLY A 29 -0.03 -17.09 -32.38
N PHE A 30 1.23 -17.11 -31.93
CA PHE A 30 2.39 -17.01 -32.82
C PHE A 30 2.60 -18.25 -33.71
N THR A 31 2.22 -19.43 -33.22
CA THR A 31 2.37 -20.69 -33.96
C THR A 31 1.33 -20.88 -35.06
N ARG A 32 0.10 -20.38 -34.87
CA ARG A 32 -0.98 -20.50 -35.87
C ARG A 32 -0.90 -19.39 -36.92
N ILE A 33 -1.12 -18.15 -36.51
CA ILE A 33 -1.19 -17.00 -37.44
C ILE A 33 -0.48 -15.82 -36.82
N TRP A 34 0.80 -15.68 -37.17
CA TRP A 34 1.67 -14.63 -36.65
C TRP A 34 1.17 -13.22 -36.99
N GLN A 35 0.47 -13.04 -38.12
CA GLN A 35 -0.08 -11.74 -38.56
C GLN A 35 -1.15 -11.18 -37.60
N ILE A 36 -2.11 -12.03 -37.18
CA ILE A 36 -3.18 -11.64 -36.24
C ILE A 36 -2.59 -11.36 -34.85
N SER A 37 -1.61 -12.16 -34.45
CA SER A 37 -0.91 -11.99 -33.18
C SER A 37 -0.13 -10.69 -33.09
N LEU A 38 0.53 -10.26 -34.17
CA LEU A 38 1.22 -8.96 -34.23
C LEU A 38 0.25 -7.77 -34.15
N VAL A 39 -0.87 -7.83 -34.85
CA VAL A 39 -1.89 -6.77 -34.78
C VAL A 39 -2.44 -6.66 -33.36
N THR A 40 -2.72 -7.80 -32.72
CA THR A 40 -3.22 -7.83 -31.35
C THR A 40 -2.17 -7.32 -30.35
N LEU A 41 -0.89 -7.66 -30.57
CA LEU A 41 0.22 -7.17 -29.75
C LEU A 41 0.36 -5.64 -29.83
N SER A 42 0.03 -5.01 -30.96
CA SER A 42 0.01 -3.55 -31.11
C SER A 42 -1.16 -2.87 -30.37
N VAL A 43 -2.30 -3.56 -30.26
CA VAL A 43 -3.49 -3.07 -29.55
C VAL A 43 -3.31 -3.12 -28.02
N VAL A 44 -2.61 -4.13 -27.49
CA VAL A 44 -2.36 -4.29 -26.05
C VAL A 44 -1.72 -3.06 -25.38
N PRO A 45 -0.61 -2.47 -25.87
CA PRO A 45 -0.02 -1.28 -25.25
C PRO A 45 -0.93 -0.06 -25.38
N LEU A 46 -1.72 0.06 -26.44
CA LEU A 46 -2.69 1.14 -26.59
C LEU A 46 -3.79 1.06 -25.51
N LEU A 47 -4.31 -0.15 -25.25
CA LEU A 47 -5.25 -0.41 -24.16
C LEU A 47 -4.61 -0.20 -22.78
N ALA A 48 -3.37 -0.65 -22.59
CA ALA A 48 -2.62 -0.46 -21.34
C ALA A 48 -2.37 1.03 -21.05
N LEU A 49 -2.03 1.83 -22.06
CA LEU A 49 -1.85 3.27 -21.94
C LEU A 49 -3.16 3.96 -21.54
N SER A 50 -4.25 3.68 -22.25
CA SER A 50 -5.58 4.24 -21.96
C SER A 50 -6.07 3.86 -20.56
N GLY A 51 -5.99 2.58 -20.21
CA GLY A 51 -6.34 2.08 -18.88
C GLY A 51 -5.44 2.64 -17.78
N GLY A 52 -4.15 2.78 -18.04
CA GLY A 52 -3.17 3.35 -17.10
C GLY A 52 -3.44 4.83 -16.82
N ILE A 53 -3.68 5.63 -17.86
CA ILE A 53 -4.06 7.05 -17.73
C ILE A 53 -5.36 7.19 -16.93
N PHE A 54 -6.36 6.35 -17.23
CA PHE A 54 -7.62 6.31 -16.50
C PHE A 54 -7.41 5.97 -15.01
N ALA A 55 -6.64 4.92 -14.72
CA ALA A 55 -6.36 4.48 -13.36
C ALA A 55 -5.61 5.55 -12.54
N TYR A 56 -4.58 6.15 -13.13
CA TYR A 56 -3.80 7.21 -12.50
C TYR A 56 -4.65 8.45 -12.20
N THR A 57 -5.42 8.90 -13.20
CA THR A 57 -6.30 10.06 -13.10
C THR A 57 -7.37 9.83 -12.03
N THR A 58 -8.03 8.67 -12.07
CA THR A 58 -9.05 8.29 -11.09
C THR A 58 -8.49 8.22 -9.67
N ALA A 59 -7.31 7.62 -9.48
CA ALA A 59 -6.66 7.54 -8.17
C ALA A 59 -6.35 8.94 -7.60
N SER A 60 -5.84 9.85 -8.43
CA SER A 60 -5.57 11.24 -8.03
C SER A 60 -6.84 11.98 -7.61
N PHE A 61 -7.93 11.82 -8.37
CA PHE A 61 -9.22 12.43 -8.07
C PHE A 61 -9.87 11.86 -6.81
N ILE A 62 -9.83 10.55 -6.61
CA ILE A 62 -10.31 9.90 -5.37
C ILE A 62 -9.53 10.44 -4.16
N GLY A 63 -8.21 10.62 -4.30
CA GLY A 63 -7.39 11.22 -3.26
C GLY A 63 -7.85 12.63 -2.86
N LYS A 64 -8.21 13.47 -3.84
CA LYS A 64 -8.73 14.84 -3.59
C LYS A 64 -10.08 14.82 -2.88
N VAL A 65 -11.00 13.94 -3.29
CA VAL A 65 -12.30 13.78 -2.62
C VAL A 65 -12.11 13.31 -1.18
N ARG A 66 -11.22 12.34 -0.95
CA ARG A 66 -10.88 11.84 0.38
C ARG A 66 -10.34 12.96 1.28
N LYS A 67 -9.44 13.81 0.79
CA LYS A 67 -8.93 14.97 1.55
C LYS A 67 -10.04 15.93 1.95
N SER A 68 -10.99 16.22 1.06
CA SER A 68 -12.14 17.08 1.38
C SER A 68 -13.06 16.44 2.44
N CYS A 69 -13.24 15.12 2.37
CA CYS A 69 -14.02 14.35 3.33
C CYS A 69 -13.35 14.33 4.72
N VAL A 70 -12.03 14.14 4.78
CA VAL A 70 -11.26 14.23 6.04
C VAL A 70 -11.43 15.59 6.68
N LYS A 71 -11.33 16.68 5.91
CA LYS A 71 -11.54 18.04 6.43
C LYS A 71 -12.94 18.27 6.99
N ALA A 72 -13.97 17.67 6.38
CA ALA A 72 -15.32 17.71 6.94
C ALA A 72 -15.42 16.89 8.23
N GLY A 73 -14.71 15.76 8.30
CA GLY A 73 -14.58 14.94 9.51
C GLY A 73 -13.90 15.68 10.66
N GLU A 74 -12.79 16.39 10.39
CA GLU A 74 -12.07 17.20 11.39
C GLU A 74 -12.99 18.26 12.03
N ILE A 75 -13.80 18.96 11.23
CA ILE A 75 -14.74 19.97 11.72
C ILE A 75 -15.81 19.34 12.63
N ALA A 76 -16.30 18.14 12.27
CA ALA A 76 -17.26 17.43 13.08
C ALA A 76 -16.62 16.90 14.38
N GLU A 77 -15.40 16.37 14.30
CA GLU A 77 -14.64 15.87 15.42
C GLU A 77 -14.31 16.98 16.43
N GLU A 78 -13.95 18.17 15.97
CA GLU A 78 -13.72 19.35 16.81
C GLU A 78 -15.00 19.77 17.55
N ALA A 79 -16.13 19.81 16.85
CA ALA A 79 -17.42 20.19 17.44
C ALA A 79 -17.91 19.16 18.47
N ILE A 80 -17.74 17.86 18.20
CA ILE A 80 -18.15 16.78 19.11
C ILE A 80 -17.18 16.67 20.30
N GLY A 81 -15.87 16.80 20.06
CA GLY A 81 -14.86 16.75 21.11
C GLY A 81 -15.02 17.87 22.14
N ASN A 82 -15.45 19.06 21.70
CA ASN A 82 -15.67 20.24 22.55
C ASN A 82 -17.16 20.55 22.76
N ILE A 83 -18.02 19.53 22.82
CA ILE A 83 -19.49 19.71 22.89
C ILE A 83 -19.95 20.60 24.05
N ARG A 84 -19.29 20.50 25.23
CA ARG A 84 -19.60 21.33 26.41
C ARG A 84 -19.37 22.82 26.13
N THR A 85 -18.31 23.15 25.40
CA THR A 85 -18.00 24.53 25.01
C THR A 85 -18.98 25.04 23.97
N VAL A 86 -19.32 24.22 22.97
CA VAL A 86 -20.33 24.59 21.96
C VAL A 86 -21.67 24.89 22.61
N GLN A 87 -22.10 24.07 23.57
CA GLN A 87 -23.35 24.26 24.31
C GLN A 87 -23.30 25.52 25.20
N ALA A 88 -22.18 25.75 25.89
CA ALA A 88 -22.01 26.92 26.76
C ALA A 88 -22.11 28.26 26.00
N PHE A 89 -21.69 28.28 24.73
CA PHE A 89 -21.78 29.47 23.86
C PHE A 89 -22.98 29.45 22.89
N VAL A 90 -23.90 28.48 23.01
CA VAL A 90 -25.07 28.31 22.11
C VAL A 90 -24.63 28.29 20.62
N GLY A 91 -23.51 27.62 20.34
CA GLY A 91 -22.82 27.63 19.04
C GLY A 91 -23.27 26.55 18.05
N GLU A 92 -24.35 25.83 18.33
CA GLU A 92 -24.77 24.64 17.57
C GLU A 92 -25.07 24.96 16.09
N GLU A 93 -25.82 26.03 15.81
CA GLU A 93 -26.12 26.44 14.43
C GLU A 93 -24.86 26.77 13.63
N LYS A 94 -23.87 27.40 14.28
CA LYS A 94 -22.59 27.75 13.66
C LYS A 94 -21.80 26.49 13.30
N ALA A 95 -21.76 25.50 14.20
CA ALA A 95 -21.12 24.21 13.96
C ALA A 95 -21.78 23.46 12.79
N VAL A 96 -23.12 23.38 12.79
CA VAL A 96 -23.91 22.75 11.71
C VAL A 96 -23.68 23.45 10.36
N LYS A 97 -23.67 24.78 10.34
CA LYS A 97 -23.43 25.56 9.11
C LYS A 97 -22.02 25.33 8.55
N SER A 98 -21.01 25.28 9.43
CA SER A 98 -19.62 25.00 9.04
C SER A 98 -19.49 23.60 8.43
N TYR A 99 -20.06 22.59 9.08
CA TYR A 99 -20.08 21.21 8.60
C TYR A 99 -20.81 21.08 7.25
N LYS A 100 -22.00 21.70 7.12
CA LYS A 100 -22.77 21.72 5.86
C LYS A 100 -21.98 22.35 4.70
N SER A 101 -21.25 23.43 4.96
CA SER A 101 -20.39 24.09 3.96
C SER A 101 -19.25 23.18 3.50
N ALA A 102 -18.60 22.47 4.43
CA ALA A 102 -17.55 21.50 4.11
C ALA A 102 -18.09 20.30 3.32
N LEU A 103 -19.28 19.81 3.67
CA LEU A 103 -20.00 18.76 2.94
C LEU A 103 -20.36 19.16 1.51
N LEU A 104 -20.89 20.38 1.31
CA LEU A 104 -21.22 20.88 -0.03
C LEU A 104 -19.99 20.97 -0.94
N LYS A 105 -18.83 21.38 -0.39
CA LYS A 105 -17.56 21.34 -1.13
C LYS A 105 -17.20 19.92 -1.54
N THR A 106 -17.27 18.97 -0.61
CA THR A 106 -17.01 17.54 -0.86
C THR A 106 -17.94 16.97 -1.92
N TYR A 107 -19.23 17.30 -1.86
CA TYR A 107 -20.24 16.89 -2.85
C TYR A 107 -19.91 17.42 -4.25
N ARG A 108 -19.58 18.71 -4.39
CA ARG A 108 -19.19 19.31 -5.68
C ARG A 108 -17.95 18.64 -6.27
N TYR A 109 -16.95 18.29 -5.44
CA TYR A 109 -15.81 17.50 -5.90
C TYR A 109 -16.23 16.09 -6.32
N GLY A 110 -17.09 15.43 -5.54
CA GLY A 110 -17.64 14.11 -5.86
C GLY A 110 -18.32 14.07 -7.22
N VAL A 111 -19.18 15.05 -7.54
CA VAL A 111 -19.87 15.14 -8.85
C VAL A 111 -18.86 15.30 -10.00
N LYS A 112 -17.86 16.18 -9.87
CA LYS A 112 -16.82 16.35 -10.90
C LYS A 112 -16.01 15.07 -11.12
N VAL A 113 -15.69 14.36 -10.05
CA VAL A 113 -14.97 13.08 -10.12
C VAL A 113 -15.84 11.99 -10.74
N ALA A 114 -17.13 11.94 -10.42
CA ALA A 114 -18.07 10.98 -11.01
C ALA A 114 -18.18 11.18 -12.52
N LEU A 115 -18.31 12.43 -12.99
CA LEU A 115 -18.33 12.75 -14.42
C LEU A 115 -17.02 12.39 -15.11
N ALA A 116 -15.88 12.76 -14.52
CA ALA A 116 -14.56 12.40 -15.06
C ALA A 116 -14.35 10.88 -15.12
N LYS A 117 -14.79 10.15 -14.10
CA LYS A 117 -14.74 8.68 -14.05
C LYS A 117 -15.66 8.05 -15.11
N GLY A 118 -16.87 8.58 -15.28
CA GLY A 118 -17.82 8.13 -16.29
C GLY A 118 -17.29 8.30 -17.71
N LEU A 119 -16.79 9.50 -18.05
CA LEU A 119 -16.14 9.77 -19.33
C LEU A 119 -14.89 8.91 -19.54
N GLY A 120 -14.08 8.73 -18.49
CA GLY A 120 -12.88 7.90 -18.54
C GLY A 120 -13.20 6.42 -18.82
N LEU A 121 -14.17 5.84 -18.11
CA LEU A 121 -14.63 4.47 -18.37
C LEU A 121 -15.21 4.34 -19.78
N GLY A 122 -16.06 5.28 -20.19
CA GLY A 122 -16.63 5.29 -21.54
C GLY A 122 -15.56 5.33 -22.63
N SER A 123 -14.52 6.13 -22.45
CA SER A 123 -13.37 6.20 -23.38
C SER A 123 -12.63 4.86 -23.47
N VAL A 124 -12.34 4.20 -22.33
CA VAL A 124 -11.68 2.89 -22.31
C VAL A 124 -12.51 1.82 -23.02
N TYR A 125 -13.82 1.75 -22.74
CA TYR A 125 -14.72 0.81 -23.41
C TYR A 125 -14.89 1.13 -24.91
N GLY A 126 -14.87 2.41 -25.29
CA GLY A 126 -14.89 2.83 -26.69
C GLY A 126 -13.66 2.32 -27.45
N VAL A 127 -12.46 2.53 -26.90
CA VAL A 127 -11.20 2.02 -27.49
C VAL A 127 -11.22 0.49 -27.58
N LEU A 128 -11.76 -0.19 -26.57
CA LEU A 128 -11.89 -1.64 -26.59
C LEU A 128 -12.82 -2.12 -27.72
N SER A 129 -13.98 -1.50 -27.89
CA SER A 129 -14.92 -1.82 -28.97
C SER A 129 -14.33 -1.54 -30.36
N CYS A 130 -13.64 -0.42 -30.54
CA CYS A 130 -12.92 -0.11 -31.79
C CYS A 130 -11.83 -1.15 -32.10
N SER A 131 -11.10 -1.59 -31.07
CA SER A 131 -10.08 -2.63 -31.20
C SER A 131 -10.69 -3.96 -31.66
N TRP A 132 -11.84 -4.34 -31.10
CA TRP A 132 -12.58 -5.53 -31.53
C TRP A 132 -13.03 -5.45 -32.99
N ALA A 133 -13.56 -4.30 -33.41
CA ALA A 133 -13.94 -4.08 -34.80
C ALA A 133 -12.76 -4.22 -35.76
N LEU A 134 -11.59 -3.66 -35.40
CA LEU A 134 -10.35 -3.78 -36.18
C LEU A 134 -9.87 -5.24 -36.29
N LEU A 135 -9.89 -5.99 -35.19
CA LEU A 135 -9.49 -7.41 -35.20
C LEU A 135 -10.39 -8.24 -36.11
N ILE A 136 -11.71 -8.05 -36.03
CA ILE A 136 -12.68 -8.78 -36.87
C ILE A 136 -12.48 -8.40 -38.35
N TRP A 137 -12.31 -7.11 -38.65
CA TRP A 137 -12.10 -6.64 -40.02
C TRP A 137 -10.81 -7.22 -40.63
N PHE A 138 -9.71 -7.17 -39.88
CA PHE A 138 -8.43 -7.72 -40.33
C PHE A 138 -8.50 -9.25 -40.54
N THR A 139 -9.18 -9.95 -39.64
CA THR A 139 -9.41 -11.39 -39.74
C THR A 139 -10.24 -11.74 -40.96
N SER A 140 -11.31 -10.99 -41.23
CA SER A 140 -12.12 -11.16 -42.43
C SER A 140 -11.27 -11.00 -43.71
N GLY A 141 -10.32 -10.06 -43.70
CA GLY A 141 -9.38 -9.86 -44.83
C GLY A 141 -8.40 -11.02 -45.03
N ILE A 142 -7.96 -11.67 -43.96
CA ILE A 142 -7.07 -12.86 -44.03
C ILE A 142 -7.84 -14.08 -44.58
N VAL A 143 -9.07 -14.28 -44.11
CA VAL A 143 -9.93 -15.39 -44.57
C VAL A 143 -10.28 -15.22 -46.05
N HIS A 144 -10.53 -13.99 -46.52
CA HIS A 144 -10.85 -13.75 -47.92
C HIS A 144 -9.65 -13.96 -48.87
N LYS A 145 -8.41 -13.93 -48.35
CA LYS A 145 -7.20 -14.18 -49.13
C LYS A 145 -6.79 -15.66 -49.14
N ASP A 146 -7.62 -16.56 -48.62
CA ASP A 146 -7.37 -18.01 -48.49
C ASP A 146 -6.06 -18.36 -47.73
N ILE A 147 -5.56 -17.43 -46.90
CA ILE A 147 -4.31 -17.61 -46.14
C ILE A 147 -4.53 -18.56 -44.95
N SER A 148 -5.75 -18.64 -44.41
CA SER A 148 -6.10 -19.46 -43.25
C SER A 148 -7.58 -19.79 -43.22
N ASN A 149 -7.93 -20.94 -42.62
CA ASN A 149 -9.31 -21.29 -42.33
C ASN A 149 -9.92 -20.32 -41.30
N GLY A 150 -11.18 -19.91 -41.50
CA GLY A 150 -11.88 -18.97 -40.62
C GLY A 150 -11.97 -19.46 -39.16
N ALA A 151 -12.07 -20.78 -38.96
CA ALA A 151 -12.07 -21.39 -37.64
C ALA A 151 -10.72 -21.21 -36.90
N GLU A 152 -9.60 -21.39 -37.60
CA GLU A 152 -8.27 -21.18 -37.01
C GLU A 152 -8.02 -19.70 -36.71
N ALA A 153 -8.46 -18.81 -37.60
CA ALA A 153 -8.32 -17.37 -37.41
C ALA A 153 -9.11 -16.87 -36.20
N PHE A 154 -10.36 -17.30 -36.04
CA PHE A 154 -11.20 -16.96 -34.90
C PHE A 154 -10.65 -17.52 -33.58
N THR A 155 -10.17 -18.76 -33.58
CA THR A 155 -9.56 -19.40 -32.40
C THR A 155 -8.28 -18.65 -31.99
N THR A 156 -7.47 -18.24 -32.96
CA THR A 156 -6.26 -17.44 -32.73
C THR A 156 -6.60 -16.10 -32.07
N ILE A 157 -7.57 -15.35 -32.60
CA ILE A 157 -8.02 -14.07 -32.00
C ILE A 157 -8.44 -14.25 -30.54
N ILE A 158 -9.35 -15.19 -30.27
CA ILE A 158 -9.87 -15.41 -28.92
C ILE A 158 -8.73 -15.80 -27.97
N SER A 159 -7.84 -16.69 -28.39
CA SER A 159 -6.72 -17.14 -27.56
C SER A 159 -5.78 -15.99 -27.17
N VAL A 160 -5.40 -15.13 -28.12
CA VAL A 160 -4.50 -13.99 -27.88
C VAL A 160 -5.21 -12.91 -27.06
N PHE A 161 -6.49 -12.65 -27.35
CA PHE A 161 -7.28 -11.65 -26.63
C PHE A 161 -7.48 -12.04 -25.15
N VAL A 162 -7.89 -13.28 -24.88
CA VAL A 162 -8.05 -13.81 -23.51
C VAL A 162 -6.70 -13.80 -22.76
N SER A 163 -5.60 -14.06 -23.47
CA SER A 163 -4.25 -13.98 -22.91
C SER A 163 -3.88 -12.55 -22.52
N GLY A 164 -4.13 -11.57 -23.40
CA GLY A 164 -3.92 -10.15 -23.12
C GLY A 164 -4.74 -9.66 -21.93
N LEU A 165 -6.01 -10.06 -21.83
CA LEU A 165 -6.85 -9.75 -20.66
C LEU A 165 -6.31 -10.37 -19.37
N SER A 166 -5.78 -11.60 -19.43
CA SER A 166 -5.18 -12.28 -18.29
C SER A 166 -3.98 -11.51 -17.73
N LEU A 167 -3.17 -10.87 -18.59
CA LEU A 167 -2.07 -10.00 -18.18
C LEU A 167 -2.58 -8.75 -17.44
N GLY A 168 -3.67 -8.13 -17.92
CA GLY A 168 -4.31 -7.01 -17.24
C GLY A 168 -4.84 -7.37 -15.85
N GLN A 169 -5.42 -8.57 -15.72
CA GLN A 169 -5.88 -9.09 -14.43
C GLN A 169 -4.74 -9.52 -13.49
N ALA A 170 -3.55 -9.82 -14.01
CA ALA A 170 -2.39 -10.18 -13.19
C ALA A 170 -1.87 -9.00 -12.34
N ALA A 171 -1.97 -7.77 -12.85
CA ALA A 171 -1.44 -6.57 -12.20
C ALA A 171 -1.87 -6.37 -10.73
N PRO A 172 -3.18 -6.42 -10.36
CA PRO A 172 -3.59 -6.30 -8.97
C PRO A 172 -3.11 -7.46 -8.08
N TYR A 173 -3.02 -8.69 -8.60
CA TYR A 173 -2.53 -9.83 -7.83
C TYR A 173 -1.03 -9.71 -7.53
N ILE A 174 -0.23 -9.27 -8.51
CA ILE A 174 1.20 -8.99 -8.32
C ILE A 174 1.40 -7.86 -7.31
N SER A 175 0.62 -6.78 -7.41
CA SER A 175 0.67 -5.68 -6.42
C SER A 175 0.30 -6.15 -5.01
N GLY A 176 -0.67 -7.05 -4.88
CA GLY A 176 -1.04 -7.68 -3.60
C GLY A 176 0.11 -8.46 -2.98
N ILE A 177 0.80 -9.28 -3.77
CA ILE A 177 1.98 -10.05 -3.33
C ILE A 177 3.10 -9.11 -2.91
N LEU A 178 3.36 -8.04 -3.66
CA LEU A 178 4.39 -7.06 -3.31
C LEU A 178 4.07 -6.38 -1.98
N LYS A 179 2.81 -5.98 -1.77
CA LYS A 179 2.37 -5.39 -0.48
C LYS A 179 2.53 -6.37 0.67
N ALA A 180 2.19 -7.65 0.47
CA ALA A 180 2.39 -8.69 1.48
C ALA A 180 3.88 -8.86 1.82
N LYS A 181 4.76 -8.87 0.81
CA LYS A 181 6.22 -8.92 1.00
C LYS A 181 6.72 -7.72 1.81
N THR A 182 6.27 -6.50 1.48
CA THR A 182 6.67 -5.30 2.23
C THR A 182 6.17 -5.29 3.66
N ALA A 183 4.97 -5.83 3.92
CA ALA A 183 4.42 -5.93 5.27
C ALA A 183 5.12 -7.01 6.12
N ALA A 184 5.61 -8.08 5.49
CA ALA A 184 6.33 -9.16 6.18
C ALA A 184 7.77 -8.78 6.54
N HIS A 185 8.39 -7.86 5.80
CA HIS A 185 9.79 -7.44 6.01
C HIS A 185 10.13 -7.03 7.45
N PRO A 186 9.40 -6.11 8.12
CA PRO A 186 9.75 -5.70 9.49
C PRO A 186 9.59 -6.84 10.52
N ILE A 187 8.66 -7.76 10.28
CA ILE A 187 8.44 -8.93 11.15
C ILE A 187 9.64 -9.88 11.03
N LEU A 188 10.09 -10.17 9.81
CA LEU A 188 11.25 -11.01 9.56
C LEU A 188 12.53 -10.38 10.14
N GLU A 189 12.70 -9.08 9.97
CA GLU A 189 13.84 -8.33 10.53
C GLU A 189 13.85 -8.42 12.07
N MET A 190 12.70 -8.27 12.73
CA MET A 190 12.60 -8.41 14.19
C MET A 190 12.96 -9.83 14.66
N ILE A 191 12.52 -10.86 13.92
CA ILE A 191 12.84 -12.27 14.21
C ILE A 191 14.34 -12.52 14.07
N GLU A 192 14.96 -12.03 13.00
CA GLU A 192 16.41 -12.16 12.77
C GLU A 192 17.22 -11.43 13.86
N ARG A 193 16.84 -10.21 14.21
CA ARG A 193 17.48 -9.43 15.28
C ARG A 193 17.40 -10.14 16.64
N SER A 194 16.25 -10.73 16.97
CA SER A 194 16.06 -11.50 18.20
C SER A 194 16.96 -12.74 18.25
N ARG A 195 17.13 -13.43 17.11
CA ARG A 195 18.02 -14.60 16.99
C ARG A 195 19.49 -14.22 17.26
N ILE A 196 19.96 -13.09 16.72
CA ILE A 196 21.32 -12.59 16.93
C ILE A 196 21.55 -12.26 18.42
N ASN A 197 20.62 -11.54 19.07
CA ASN A 197 20.72 -11.22 20.49
C ASN A 197 20.70 -12.47 21.39
N LYS A 198 19.92 -13.50 21.03
CA LYS A 198 19.89 -14.76 21.78
C LYS A 198 21.18 -15.56 21.64
N ALA A 199 21.83 -15.52 20.47
CA ALA A 199 23.15 -16.13 20.26
C ALA A 199 24.24 -15.45 21.09
N LEU A 200 24.20 -14.11 21.20
CA LEU A 200 25.12 -13.34 22.06
C LEU A 200 24.96 -13.64 23.56
N LYS A 201 23.74 -14.00 24.01
CA LYS A 201 23.44 -14.24 25.43
C LYS A 201 24.05 -15.55 25.98
N VAL A 202 24.56 -16.44 25.12
CA VAL A 202 25.20 -17.70 25.54
C VAL A 202 26.57 -17.45 26.19
N SER A 203 27.18 -16.28 26.00
CA SER A 203 28.49 -15.91 26.57
C SER A 203 28.41 -15.20 27.94
N GLY A 204 27.43 -15.56 28.78
CA GLY A 204 27.29 -15.01 30.13
C GLY A 204 27.84 -15.95 31.21
N HIS A 205 28.68 -15.45 32.10
CA HIS A 205 29.10 -16.21 33.29
C HIS A 205 27.97 -16.21 34.33
N THR A 206 27.62 -17.39 34.85
CA THR A 206 26.66 -17.54 35.94
C THR A 206 27.46 -17.67 37.24
N LEU A 207 27.38 -16.67 38.12
CA LEU A 207 28.08 -16.67 39.41
C LEU A 207 27.28 -17.49 40.43
N HIS A 208 27.95 -18.39 41.14
CA HIS A 208 27.33 -19.30 42.12
C HIS A 208 26.95 -18.59 43.44
N GLN A 209 27.61 -17.47 43.75
CA GLN A 209 27.36 -16.66 44.93
C GLN A 209 27.64 -15.18 44.58
N VAL A 210 26.75 -14.29 45.03
CA VAL A 210 26.82 -12.85 44.75
C VAL A 210 26.74 -12.11 46.08
N ASP A 211 27.83 -11.43 46.46
CA ASP A 211 27.89 -10.62 47.70
C ASP A 211 27.01 -9.36 47.65
N GLY A 212 26.60 -8.92 46.46
CA GLY A 212 25.70 -7.78 46.29
C GLY A 212 26.37 -6.41 46.45
N HIS A 213 27.70 -6.35 46.38
CA HIS A 213 28.44 -5.10 46.24
C HIS A 213 28.35 -4.58 44.79
N ILE A 214 27.84 -3.35 44.62
CA ILE A 214 27.63 -2.74 43.29
C ILE A 214 28.46 -1.47 43.21
N GLN A 215 29.37 -1.42 42.25
CA GLN A 215 30.20 -0.25 41.98
C GLN A 215 29.93 0.26 40.57
N LEU A 216 29.59 1.55 40.45
CA LEU A 216 29.51 2.28 39.19
C LEU A 216 30.78 3.10 39.04
N CYS A 217 31.58 2.81 38.01
CA CYS A 217 32.85 3.49 37.75
C CYS A 217 32.75 4.31 36.47
N ASN A 218 32.91 5.63 36.59
CA ASN A 218 32.96 6.60 35.50
C ASN A 218 31.86 6.37 34.44
N LEU A 219 30.61 6.23 34.90
CA LEU A 219 29.51 5.84 34.04
C LEU A 219 29.02 7.04 33.22
N CYS A 220 29.21 6.96 31.91
CA CYS A 220 28.64 7.90 30.95
C CYS A 220 27.48 7.24 30.21
N PHE A 221 26.29 7.85 30.28
CA PHE A 221 25.08 7.26 29.69
C PHE A 221 24.22 8.31 28.97
N SER A 222 23.75 7.93 27.79
CA SER A 222 22.79 8.69 26.99
C SER A 222 21.70 7.74 26.52
N TYR A 223 20.44 8.20 26.56
CA TYR A 223 19.34 7.42 26.01
C TYR A 223 19.46 7.33 24.47
N PRO A 224 19.22 6.16 23.85
CA PRO A 224 19.30 6.01 22.38
C PRO A 224 18.31 6.89 21.62
N SER A 225 17.18 7.24 22.23
CA SER A 225 16.18 8.16 21.69
C SER A 225 16.64 9.62 21.66
N ARG A 226 17.68 9.97 22.44
CA ARG A 226 18.26 11.30 22.53
C ARG A 226 19.78 11.22 22.70
N PRO A 227 20.53 10.84 21.64
CA PRO A 227 21.97 10.60 21.74
C PRO A 227 22.79 11.87 21.99
N GLY A 228 22.23 13.05 21.71
CA GLY A 228 22.91 14.33 21.91
C GLY A 228 22.82 14.90 23.33
N VAL A 229 22.17 14.19 24.27
CA VAL A 229 22.05 14.66 25.67
C VAL A 229 22.55 13.58 26.60
N LEU A 230 23.72 13.83 27.16
CA LEU A 230 24.33 13.00 28.17
C LEU A 230 23.55 13.16 29.50
N ILE A 231 23.08 12.05 30.07
CA ILE A 231 22.31 12.04 31.33
C ILE A 231 23.23 11.86 32.53
N PHE A 232 24.19 10.93 32.41
CA PHE A 232 25.26 10.75 33.39
C PHE A 232 26.58 11.09 32.73
N ASP A 233 27.34 12.00 33.34
CA ASP A 233 28.67 12.43 32.89
C ASP A 233 29.69 12.09 33.98
N GLY A 234 30.26 10.88 33.91
CA GLY A 234 31.29 10.43 34.85
C GLY A 234 30.79 10.12 36.27
N LEU A 235 29.61 9.48 36.41
CA LEU A 235 29.09 9.10 37.72
C LEU A 235 29.94 7.97 38.34
N ASN A 236 30.46 8.23 39.56
CA ASN A 236 31.11 7.24 40.41
C ASN A 236 30.24 7.00 41.65
N LEU A 237 29.78 5.77 41.86
CA LEU A 237 28.95 5.41 43.01
C LEU A 237 29.34 4.04 43.53
N ASP A 238 29.53 3.93 44.84
CA ASP A 238 29.86 2.69 45.50
C ASP A 238 28.75 2.28 46.48
N ILE A 239 28.19 1.08 46.30
CA ILE A 239 27.08 0.54 47.08
C ILE A 239 27.56 -0.74 47.79
N PRO A 240 27.83 -0.68 49.11
CA PRO A 240 28.19 -1.85 49.88
C PRO A 240 26.98 -2.78 50.08
N SER A 241 27.26 -4.08 50.20
CA SER A 241 26.27 -5.14 50.38
C SER A 241 25.35 -4.86 51.59
N GLY A 242 24.03 -4.99 51.37
CA GLY A 242 23.02 -4.89 52.44
C GLY A 242 22.60 -3.47 52.84
N LYS A 243 23.09 -2.40 52.16
CA LYS A 243 22.64 -1.02 52.40
C LYS A 243 21.60 -0.57 51.38
N ILE A 244 20.63 0.22 51.83
CA ILE A 244 19.64 0.89 50.99
C ILE A 244 20.09 2.33 50.79
N ILE A 245 20.25 2.74 49.53
CA ILE A 245 20.56 4.13 49.17
C ILE A 245 19.32 4.73 48.51
N CYS A 246 18.86 5.87 49.03
CA CYS A 246 17.82 6.67 48.40
C CYS A 246 18.49 7.87 47.73
N ALA A 247 18.52 7.89 46.40
CA ALA A 247 18.88 9.09 45.65
C ALA A 247 17.61 9.93 45.44
N LEU A 248 17.56 11.11 46.06
CA LEU A 248 16.46 12.05 45.90
C LEU A 248 16.72 12.84 44.60
N LEU A 249 15.97 12.53 43.55
CA LEU A 249 16.00 13.22 42.26
C LEU A 249 15.35 14.60 42.42
N VAL A 250 16.12 15.58 42.89
CA VAL A 250 15.71 16.99 42.87
C VAL A 250 15.81 17.45 41.42
N GLY A 251 14.66 17.50 40.73
CA GLY A 251 14.54 18.11 39.42
C GLY A 251 14.83 19.61 39.51
N VAL A 252 16.09 20.00 39.36
CA VAL A 252 16.50 21.38 39.13
C VAL A 252 16.10 21.74 37.70
N VAL A 253 14.84 22.11 37.51
CA VAL A 253 14.41 22.98 36.42
C VAL A 253 14.67 24.41 36.89
N LEU A 254 15.95 24.81 36.92
CA LEU A 254 16.31 26.22 36.99
C LEU A 254 16.53 26.71 35.56
N GLU A 255 15.45 27.26 35.00
CA GLU A 255 15.41 28.65 34.53
C GLU A 255 16.76 29.18 34.03
N ARG A 256 17.06 28.95 32.75
CA ARG A 256 17.93 29.86 31.98
C ARG A 256 17.04 30.83 31.20
N ALA A 257 16.57 31.84 31.93
CA ALA A 257 16.21 33.13 31.38
C ALA A 257 17.16 34.16 32.02
N ALA A 258 18.33 34.32 31.42
CA ALA A 258 19.20 35.50 31.50
C ALA A 258 20.25 35.38 30.38
#